data_AF-A0A9K3Q450-F1
#
_entry.id   AF-A0A9K3Q450-F1
#
_cell.length_a   1.000
_cell.length_b   1.000
_cell.length_c   1.000
_cell.angle_alpha   90.00
_cell.angle_beta   90.00
_cell.angle_gamma   90.00
#
_symmetry.space_group_name_H-M   'P 1'
#
loop_
_entity.id
_entity.type
_entity.pdbx_description
1 polymer ?
#
loop_
_entity_poly.entity_id
_entity_poly.type
_entity_poly.pdbx_seq_one_letter_code
_entity_poly.pdbx_strand_id
1 'polypeptide(L)'
;MVLFGNFSHKLVQSRSDSGSAEIVTTKYAVHWTEHRDKIYGHVHMAKTAGTEINGELAARFERVCGHKGYSYDAYQLNKRNAKWKQDNPDKNFTDFSLPDMTTKMVAKHNRGRIHADVQREIGFEDCDYVSDEVSFGFWKSLVDSLPNDPPFQLELHVPCRDPVDWLMSMCNHQSKKYNCSPDITVEHAVQECLMEMNRFLNIPLRNNMHLKCFNPIPTEPYIQYMGRFLQPRRFTHAYVHKDTNKIRNKTEECIHGSMTLKGEVERYLIENIDIFRFCHKCMGSENDLFFVEKRNVNR
;
A
#
# COMPACT_ATOMS: atom_id res chain seq x y z
N MET A 1 1.80 -18.09 -76.59
CA MET A 1 3.22 -17.73 -76.44
C MET A 1 3.33 -16.68 -75.33
N VAL A 2 3.41 -17.12 -74.08
CA VAL A 2 3.87 -16.34 -72.92
C VAL A 2 4.50 -17.36 -71.96
N LEU A 3 5.71 -17.04 -71.51
CA LEU A 3 6.68 -17.91 -70.87
C LEU A 3 6.35 -18.16 -69.39
N PHE A 4 6.47 -19.41 -68.94
CA PHE A 4 6.51 -19.77 -67.53
C PHE A 4 7.90 -19.48 -66.95
N GLY A 5 7.97 -18.55 -65.99
CA GLY A 5 9.17 -18.25 -65.21
C GLY A 5 9.17 -19.01 -63.90
N ASN A 6 10.11 -19.93 -63.74
CA ASN A 6 10.41 -20.63 -62.48
C ASN A 6 11.15 -19.68 -61.53
N PHE A 7 10.56 -19.38 -60.37
CA PHE A 7 11.27 -18.76 -59.24
C PHE A 7 11.49 -19.78 -58.13
N SER A 8 12.77 -20.12 -57.94
CA SER A 8 13.29 -20.93 -56.84
C SER A 8 13.50 -20.02 -55.63
N HIS A 9 12.71 -20.18 -54.57
CA HIS A 9 12.95 -19.53 -53.29
C HIS A 9 13.74 -20.48 -52.37
N LYS A 10 15.00 -20.10 -52.11
CA LYS A 10 15.81 -20.62 -51.02
C LYS A 10 15.15 -20.27 -49.69
N LEU A 11 14.80 -21.29 -48.90
CA LEU A 11 14.54 -21.17 -47.47
C LEU A 11 15.85 -20.81 -46.77
N VAL A 12 15.96 -19.57 -46.29
CA VAL A 12 16.93 -19.20 -45.26
C VAL A 12 16.18 -19.27 -43.93
N GLN A 13 16.55 -20.25 -43.10
CA GLN A 13 16.10 -20.38 -41.72
C GLN A 13 16.66 -19.21 -40.89
N SER A 14 15.84 -18.21 -40.60
CA SER A 14 16.07 -17.31 -39.48
C SER A 14 15.53 -17.96 -38.20
N ARG A 15 16.43 -18.27 -37.27
CA ARG A 15 16.07 -18.57 -35.88
C ARG A 15 15.54 -17.29 -35.25
N SER A 16 14.22 -17.14 -35.19
CA SER A 16 13.60 -16.24 -34.23
C SER A 16 13.41 -17.02 -32.93
N ASP A 17 14.22 -16.70 -31.92
CA ASP A 17 13.92 -16.99 -30.53
C ASP A 17 12.68 -16.19 -30.14
N SER A 18 11.51 -16.71 -30.50
CA SER A 18 10.24 -16.32 -29.89
C SER A 18 10.22 -16.91 -28.49
N GLY A 19 10.88 -16.22 -27.56
CA GLY A 19 10.58 -16.31 -26.15
C GLY A 19 9.12 -15.93 -25.98
N SER A 20 8.25 -16.93 -26.05
CA SER A 20 6.86 -16.83 -25.67
C SER A 20 6.83 -16.23 -24.28
N ALA A 21 6.26 -15.03 -24.18
CA ALA A 21 5.80 -14.51 -22.91
C ALA A 21 4.80 -15.53 -22.37
N GLU A 22 5.26 -16.42 -21.51
CA GLU A 22 4.40 -17.22 -20.66
C GLU A 22 3.65 -16.22 -19.80
N ILE A 23 2.44 -15.91 -20.24
CA ILE A 23 1.46 -15.23 -19.42
C ILE A 23 1.16 -16.21 -18.29
N VAL A 24 1.81 -16.00 -17.14
CA VAL A 24 1.54 -16.70 -15.89
C VAL A 24 0.16 -16.25 -15.39
N THR A 25 -0.93 -16.76 -16.00
CA THR A 25 -2.31 -16.40 -15.64
C THR A 25 -2.99 -17.40 -14.71
N THR A 26 -2.31 -18.43 -14.19
CA THR A 26 -2.99 -19.54 -13.51
C THR A 26 -2.77 -19.66 -12.00
N LYS A 27 -2.22 -18.65 -11.30
CA LYS A 27 -1.98 -18.77 -9.85
C LYS A 27 -3.10 -18.33 -8.91
N TYR A 28 -4.23 -17.83 -9.43
CA TYR A 28 -5.36 -17.36 -8.60
C TYR A 28 -6.68 -18.09 -8.90
N ALA A 29 -6.63 -19.38 -9.21
CA ALA A 29 -7.83 -20.22 -9.25
C ALA A 29 -8.24 -20.57 -7.80
N VAL A 30 -8.64 -19.56 -7.03
CA VAL A 30 -9.21 -19.72 -5.69
C VAL A 30 -10.72 -19.67 -5.83
N HIS A 31 -11.39 -20.70 -5.32
CA HIS A 31 -12.84 -20.70 -5.12
C HIS A 31 -13.18 -19.45 -4.31
N TRP A 32 -13.89 -18.51 -4.92
CA TRP A 32 -14.42 -17.31 -4.26
C TRP A 32 -15.48 -17.73 -3.24
N THR A 33 -15.04 -18.27 -2.10
CA THR A 33 -15.91 -18.57 -0.96
C THR A 33 -16.14 -17.28 -0.20
N GLU A 34 -17.33 -16.73 -0.38
CA GLU A 34 -18.06 -15.80 0.49
C GLU A 34 -17.39 -15.46 1.84
N HIS A 35 -16.42 -14.55 1.84
CA HIS A 35 -16.08 -13.79 3.05
C HIS A 35 -17.08 -12.64 3.24
N ARG A 36 -18.38 -12.92 3.10
CA ARG A 36 -19.43 -11.90 3.14
C ARG A 36 -19.55 -11.24 4.52
N ASP A 37 -18.97 -11.85 5.55
CA ASP A 37 -19.02 -11.40 6.94
C ASP A 37 -17.71 -10.79 7.42
N LYS A 38 -16.73 -10.54 6.55
CA LYS A 38 -15.44 -9.94 6.95
C LYS A 38 -15.01 -8.81 6.01
N ILE A 39 -14.65 -7.67 6.60
CA ILE A 39 -13.96 -6.58 5.92
C ILE A 39 -12.50 -6.55 6.38
N TYR A 40 -11.58 -6.39 5.44
CA TYR A 40 -10.17 -6.15 5.71
C TYR A 40 -9.89 -4.65 5.72
N GLY A 41 -9.53 -4.10 6.87
CA GLY A 41 -9.13 -2.70 6.97
C GLY A 41 -7.61 -2.57 6.94
N HIS A 42 -7.08 -1.61 6.20
CA HIS A 42 -5.67 -1.25 6.24
C HIS A 42 -5.52 0.11 6.90
N VAL A 43 -4.88 0.11 8.06
CA VAL A 43 -4.62 1.32 8.85
C VAL A 43 -3.52 2.11 8.13
N HIS A 44 -3.91 3.06 7.28
CA HIS A 44 -2.98 3.75 6.39
C HIS A 44 -2.18 4.80 7.15
N MET A 45 -1.07 4.33 7.74
CA MET A 45 -0.13 5.20 8.42
C MET A 45 0.72 5.99 7.42
N ALA A 46 1.15 7.19 7.83
CA ALA A 46 1.98 8.01 6.97
C ALA A 46 3.28 7.29 6.64
N LYS A 47 3.64 7.26 5.37
CA LYS A 47 4.92 6.72 4.86
C LYS A 47 5.12 5.22 5.09
N THR A 48 4.05 4.43 5.03
CA THR A 48 4.12 2.96 5.08
C THR A 48 3.68 2.28 3.78
N ALA A 49 3.96 2.91 2.63
CA ALA A 49 3.55 2.45 1.30
C ALA A 49 2.02 2.32 1.09
N GLY A 50 1.19 2.89 1.97
CA GLY A 50 -0.27 2.70 1.87
C GLY A 50 -0.90 3.22 0.56
N THR A 51 -0.31 4.24 -0.07
CA THR A 51 -0.76 4.71 -1.39
C THR A 51 -0.50 3.69 -2.48
N GLU A 52 0.64 3.02 -2.41
CA GLU A 52 1.05 1.99 -3.35
C GLU A 52 0.20 0.73 -3.13
N ILE A 53 0.10 0.26 -1.88
CA ILE A 53 -0.71 -0.89 -1.49
C ILE A 53 -2.16 -0.73 -1.95
N ASN A 54 -2.83 0.37 -1.59
CA ASN A 54 -4.23 0.56 -1.99
C ASN A 54 -4.38 0.70 -3.50
N GLY A 55 -3.50 1.46 -4.16
CA GLY A 55 -3.56 1.67 -5.60
C GLY A 55 -3.36 0.38 -6.38
N GLU A 56 -2.47 -0.49 -5.92
CA GLU A 56 -2.18 -1.78 -6.53
C GLU A 56 -3.29 -2.80 -6.26
N LEU A 57 -3.82 -2.87 -5.04
CA LEU A 57 -4.98 -3.71 -4.74
C LEU A 57 -6.19 -3.28 -5.59
N ALA A 58 -6.50 -2.00 -5.67
CA ALA A 58 -7.63 -1.50 -6.48
C ALA A 58 -7.43 -1.75 -7.99
N ALA A 59 -6.18 -1.81 -8.46
CA ALA A 59 -5.85 -2.15 -9.84
C ALA A 59 -6.07 -3.63 -10.17
N ARG A 60 -5.86 -4.52 -9.19
CA ARG A 60 -5.84 -5.97 -9.35
C ARG A 60 -7.13 -6.66 -8.88
N PHE A 61 -7.85 -6.06 -7.93
CA PHE A 61 -9.03 -6.66 -7.28
C PHE A 61 -10.27 -5.74 -7.29
N GLU A 62 -11.47 -6.34 -7.25
CA GLU A 62 -12.76 -5.66 -7.06
C GLU A 62 -13.03 -5.36 -5.58
N ARG A 63 -14.02 -4.49 -5.31
CA ARG A 63 -14.46 -4.10 -3.94
C ARG A 63 -13.34 -3.61 -3.02
N VAL A 64 -12.35 -2.93 -3.60
CA VAL A 64 -11.28 -2.22 -2.88
C VAL A 64 -11.66 -0.75 -2.79
N CYS A 65 -11.69 -0.23 -1.57
CA CYS A 65 -12.14 1.12 -1.25
C CYS A 65 -11.07 1.88 -0.46
N GLY A 66 -11.02 3.20 -0.64
CA GLY A 66 -10.13 4.05 0.15
C GLY A 66 -9.77 5.36 -0.52
N HIS A 67 -9.17 6.26 0.26
CA HIS A 67 -8.85 7.60 -0.23
C HIS A 67 -7.75 7.65 -1.29
N LYS A 68 -7.00 6.55 -1.54
CA LYS A 68 -6.05 6.45 -2.67
C LYS A 68 -6.61 5.67 -3.86
N GLY A 69 -7.93 5.65 -4.00
CA GLY A 69 -8.62 5.11 -5.16
C GLY A 69 -9.46 3.89 -4.82
N TYR A 70 -10.49 3.71 -5.65
CA TYR A 70 -11.44 2.60 -5.59
C TYR A 70 -11.21 1.68 -6.77
N SER A 71 -11.53 0.40 -6.61
CA SER A 71 -11.42 -0.57 -7.70
C SER A 71 -12.21 -0.09 -8.93
N TYR A 72 -13.46 0.37 -8.79
CA TYR A 72 -14.28 0.74 -9.95
C TYR A 72 -13.63 1.79 -10.88
N ASP A 73 -12.78 2.70 -10.35
CA ASP A 73 -12.08 3.73 -11.12
C ASP A 73 -10.62 3.39 -11.48
N ALA A 74 -10.01 2.42 -10.79
CA ALA A 74 -8.57 2.18 -10.86
C ALA A 74 -8.07 1.78 -12.27
N TYR A 75 -8.86 1.04 -13.06
CA TYR A 75 -8.45 0.64 -14.41
C TYR A 75 -8.22 1.84 -15.33
N GLN A 76 -9.23 2.73 -15.43
CA GLN A 76 -9.14 3.91 -16.28
C GLN A 76 -8.13 4.93 -15.76
N LEU A 77 -7.98 5.01 -14.44
CA LEU A 77 -6.92 5.82 -13.82
C LEU A 77 -5.54 5.30 -14.22
N ASN A 78 -5.25 4.01 -14.04
CA ASN A 78 -3.93 3.45 -14.34
C ASN A 78 -3.59 3.52 -15.83
N LYS A 79 -4.58 3.31 -16.72
CA LYS A 79 -4.39 3.52 -18.17
C LYS A 79 -3.97 4.95 -18.49
N ARG A 80 -4.58 5.94 -17.83
CA ARG A 80 -4.23 7.36 -18.00
C ARG A 80 -2.87 7.69 -17.39
N ASN A 81 -2.55 7.14 -16.21
CA ASN A 81 -1.23 7.30 -15.57
C ASN A 81 -0.12 6.73 -16.45
N ALA A 82 -0.32 5.53 -17.02
CA ALA A 82 0.63 4.87 -17.89
C ALA A 82 0.90 5.70 -19.14
N LYS A 83 -0.18 6.16 -19.81
CA LYS A 83 -0.07 7.05 -20.95
C LYS A 83 0.65 8.36 -20.60
N TRP A 84 0.28 8.99 -19.50
CA TRP A 84 0.92 10.24 -19.09
C TRP A 84 2.41 10.07 -18.79
N LYS A 85 2.80 8.97 -18.12
CA LYS A 85 4.21 8.68 -17.83
C LYS A 85 5.00 8.36 -19.10
N GLN A 86 4.39 7.69 -20.07
CA GLN A 86 4.97 7.50 -21.40
C GLN A 86 5.19 8.83 -22.12
N ASP A 87 4.21 9.73 -22.07
CA ASP A 87 4.28 11.06 -22.71
C ASP A 87 5.19 12.03 -21.92
N ASN A 88 5.51 11.74 -20.65
CA ASN A 88 6.29 12.60 -19.75
C ASN A 88 7.28 11.78 -18.88
N PRO A 89 8.29 11.14 -19.48
CA PRO A 89 9.17 10.22 -18.76
C PRO A 89 9.91 10.88 -17.59
N ASP A 90 10.30 12.15 -17.75
CA ASP A 90 11.11 12.89 -16.77
C ASP A 90 10.28 13.62 -15.69
N LYS A 91 8.95 13.60 -15.79
CA LYS A 91 8.08 14.27 -14.80
C LYS A 91 7.64 13.35 -13.68
N ASN A 92 7.41 13.96 -12.52
CA ASN A 92 6.87 13.29 -11.34
C ASN A 92 5.35 13.38 -11.33
N PHE A 93 4.69 12.34 -10.79
CA PHE A 93 3.22 12.31 -10.67
C PHE A 93 2.64 13.44 -9.79
N THR A 94 3.47 14.19 -9.07
CA THR A 94 3.05 15.42 -8.38
C THR A 94 2.57 16.50 -9.34
N ASP A 95 3.05 16.50 -10.59
CA ASP A 95 2.68 17.47 -11.64
C ASP A 95 1.47 16.99 -12.47
N PHE A 96 0.95 15.80 -12.14
CA PHE A 96 -0.11 15.17 -12.88
C PHE A 96 -1.48 15.70 -12.46
N SER A 97 -2.17 16.34 -13.40
CA SER A 97 -3.57 16.73 -13.25
C SER A 97 -4.42 16.02 -14.29
N LEU A 98 -5.43 15.28 -13.84
CA LEU A 98 -6.41 14.66 -14.72
C LEU A 98 -7.56 15.62 -14.98
N PRO A 99 -7.98 15.83 -16.24
CA PRO A 99 -9.16 16.62 -16.55
C PRO A 99 -10.47 15.85 -16.28
N ASP A 100 -10.55 15.12 -15.16
CA ASP A 100 -11.75 14.39 -14.76
C ASP A 100 -12.69 15.25 -13.91
N MET A 101 -13.94 14.79 -13.78
CA MET A 101 -14.98 15.54 -13.04
C MET A 101 -14.60 15.73 -11.57
N THR A 102 -13.92 14.76 -10.95
CA THR A 102 -13.49 14.87 -9.55
C THR A 102 -12.48 16.00 -9.39
N THR A 103 -11.50 16.11 -10.29
CA THR A 103 -10.55 17.23 -10.31
C THR A 103 -11.22 18.58 -10.51
N LYS A 104 -12.31 18.63 -11.28
CA LYS A 104 -13.09 19.87 -11.49
C LYS A 104 -13.90 20.26 -10.26
N MET A 105 -14.40 19.29 -9.50
CA MET A 105 -15.24 19.53 -8.32
C MET A 105 -14.42 19.91 -7.10
N VAL A 106 -13.28 19.24 -6.87
CA VAL A 106 -12.46 19.44 -5.67
C VAL A 106 -11.00 19.57 -6.07
N ALA A 107 -10.42 20.75 -5.82
CA ALA A 107 -9.01 21.00 -6.10
C ALA A 107 -8.11 19.96 -5.40
N LYS A 108 -7.03 19.54 -6.08
CA LYS A 108 -6.04 18.55 -5.60
C LYS A 108 -6.57 17.12 -5.38
N HIS A 109 -7.81 16.85 -5.76
CA HIS A 109 -8.42 15.52 -5.72
C HIS A 109 -8.67 15.03 -7.14
N ASN A 110 -8.73 13.72 -7.33
CA ASN A 110 -9.04 13.08 -8.61
C ASN A 110 -9.60 11.68 -8.33
N ARG A 111 -9.91 10.91 -9.37
CA ARG A 111 -10.43 9.54 -9.19
C ARG A 111 -9.48 8.58 -8.44
N GLY A 112 -8.18 8.89 -8.37
CA GLY A 112 -7.18 8.17 -7.59
C GLY A 112 -6.90 8.75 -6.21
N ARG A 113 -7.52 9.88 -5.87
CA ARG A 113 -7.43 10.54 -4.58
C ARG A 113 -8.77 11.20 -4.28
N ILE A 114 -9.70 10.43 -3.72
CA ILE A 114 -11.08 10.88 -3.50
C ILE A 114 -11.16 11.72 -2.23
N HIS A 115 -11.94 12.81 -2.24
CA HIS A 115 -12.17 13.64 -1.05
C HIS A 115 -12.92 12.85 0.03
N ALA A 116 -12.66 13.11 1.31
CA ALA A 116 -13.25 12.36 2.41
C ALA A 116 -14.79 12.43 2.43
N ASP A 117 -15.37 13.59 2.10
CA ASP A 117 -16.84 13.73 2.02
C ASP A 117 -17.45 12.84 0.94
N VAL A 118 -16.83 12.79 -0.23
CA VAL A 118 -17.28 11.95 -1.34
C VAL A 118 -17.17 10.47 -0.97
N GLN A 119 -16.11 10.07 -0.25
CA GLN A 119 -15.99 8.69 0.22
C GLN A 119 -17.09 8.33 1.23
N ARG A 120 -17.40 9.22 2.16
CA ARG A 120 -18.49 9.01 3.13
C ARG A 120 -19.86 8.93 2.46
N GLU A 121 -20.07 9.72 1.40
CA GLU A 121 -21.29 9.67 0.60
C GLU A 121 -21.40 8.37 -0.21
N ILE A 122 -20.29 7.91 -0.80
CA ILE A 122 -20.23 6.62 -1.53
C ILE A 122 -20.52 5.45 -0.59
N GLY A 123 -20.01 5.50 0.65
CA GLY A 123 -20.17 4.43 1.62
C GLY A 123 -19.11 3.33 1.50
N PHE A 124 -19.28 2.29 2.32
CA PHE A 124 -18.35 1.16 2.45
C PHE A 124 -19.05 -0.20 2.41
N GLU A 125 -20.34 -0.24 2.07
CA GLU A 125 -21.22 -1.41 2.13
C GLU A 125 -20.87 -2.51 1.14
N ASP A 126 -20.21 -2.16 0.02
CA ASP A 126 -19.75 -3.10 -1.01
C ASP A 126 -18.21 -3.20 -1.04
N CYS A 127 -17.56 -2.98 0.10
CA CYS A 127 -16.10 -3.05 0.22
C CYS A 127 -15.65 -4.31 0.97
N ASP A 128 -14.84 -5.14 0.32
CA ASP A 128 -14.13 -6.26 0.97
C ASP A 128 -12.84 -5.75 1.64
N TYR A 129 -12.27 -4.67 1.10
CA TYR A 129 -11.06 -4.05 1.60
C TYR A 129 -11.20 -2.54 1.69
N VAL A 130 -10.83 -1.96 2.83
CA VAL A 130 -10.84 -0.51 3.06
C VAL A 130 -9.44 -0.06 3.48
N SER A 131 -8.85 0.91 2.77
CA SER A 131 -7.57 1.53 3.16
C SER A 131 -7.71 3.03 3.24
N ASP A 132 -7.75 3.57 4.46
CA ASP A 132 -7.99 5.00 4.64
C ASP A 132 -7.01 5.72 5.58
N GLU A 133 -6.68 6.97 5.25
CA GLU A 133 -5.79 7.88 5.99
C GLU A 133 -6.60 8.65 7.05
N VAL A 134 -7.28 7.90 7.92
CA VAL A 134 -8.23 8.41 8.91
C VAL A 134 -7.80 8.11 10.33
N SER A 135 -8.38 8.84 11.29
CA SER A 135 -8.19 8.56 12.72
C SER A 135 -8.72 7.17 13.08
N PHE A 136 -8.17 6.55 14.12
CA PHE A 136 -8.58 5.20 14.55
C PHE A 136 -10.09 5.09 14.90
N GLY A 137 -10.71 6.20 15.31
CA GLY A 137 -12.15 6.27 15.60
C GLY A 137 -13.04 5.90 14.41
N PHE A 138 -12.58 6.13 13.18
CA PHE A 138 -13.30 5.74 11.96
C PHE A 138 -13.60 4.24 11.94
N TRP A 139 -12.63 3.40 12.29
CA TRP A 139 -12.80 1.94 12.22
C TRP A 139 -13.89 1.44 13.17
N LYS A 140 -14.05 2.11 14.32
CA LYS A 140 -15.15 1.84 15.24
C LYS A 140 -16.50 2.21 14.62
N SER A 141 -16.59 3.43 14.06
CA SER A 141 -17.80 3.90 13.40
C SER A 141 -18.18 3.03 12.21
N LEU A 142 -17.20 2.55 11.44
CA LEU A 142 -17.42 1.62 10.34
C LEU A 142 -18.07 0.33 10.85
N VAL A 143 -17.46 -0.32 11.85
CA VAL A 143 -18.02 -1.54 12.45
C VAL A 143 -19.43 -1.32 13.00
N ASP A 144 -19.67 -0.19 13.66
CA ASP A 144 -20.98 0.14 14.23
C ASP A 144 -22.05 0.40 13.15
N SER A 145 -21.64 0.78 11.94
CA SER A 145 -22.55 1.02 10.81
C SER A 145 -22.88 -0.23 10.01
N LEU A 146 -22.11 -1.32 10.17
CA LEU A 146 -22.35 -2.56 9.46
C LEU A 146 -23.53 -3.33 10.08
N PRO A 147 -24.23 -4.17 9.31
CA PRO A 147 -25.26 -5.06 9.84
C PRO A 147 -24.71 -5.93 10.97
N ASN A 148 -25.51 -6.13 12.02
CA ASN A 148 -25.12 -6.96 13.18
C ASN A 148 -25.66 -8.40 13.10
N ASP A 149 -26.34 -8.77 12.02
CA ASP A 149 -26.94 -10.11 11.85
C ASP A 149 -26.76 -10.60 10.40
N PRO A 150 -25.76 -11.48 10.12
CA PRO A 150 -24.70 -11.93 11.04
C PRO A 150 -23.69 -10.80 11.36
N PRO A 151 -22.96 -10.87 12.49
CA PRO A 151 -22.04 -9.82 12.88
C PRO A 151 -20.80 -9.80 11.97
N PHE A 152 -20.60 -8.69 11.28
CA PHE A 152 -19.38 -8.46 10.50
C PHE A 152 -18.13 -8.45 11.40
N GLN A 153 -17.07 -9.08 10.91
CA GLN A 153 -15.72 -9.03 11.46
C GLN A 153 -14.91 -7.95 10.72
N LEU A 154 -14.15 -7.16 11.47
CA LEU A 154 -13.17 -6.24 10.90
C LEU A 154 -11.76 -6.70 11.28
N GLU A 155 -10.97 -7.10 10.28
CA GLU A 155 -9.57 -7.44 10.44
C GLU A 155 -8.71 -6.26 9.99
N LEU A 156 -8.10 -5.57 10.95
CA LEU A 156 -7.28 -4.38 10.73
C LEU A 156 -5.81 -4.78 10.57
N HIS A 157 -5.25 -4.50 9.40
CA HIS A 157 -3.85 -4.70 9.06
C HIS A 157 -3.08 -3.40 9.27
N VAL A 158 -2.13 -3.44 10.21
CA VAL A 158 -1.29 -2.33 10.60
C VAL A 158 0.09 -2.50 9.96
N PRO A 159 0.50 -1.58 9.08
CA PRO A 159 1.81 -1.68 8.45
C PRO A 159 2.91 -1.28 9.43
N CYS A 160 3.86 -2.20 9.67
CA CYS A 160 4.95 -2.06 10.63
C CYS A 160 6.30 -2.05 9.91
N ARG A 161 7.07 -0.98 10.12
CA ARG A 161 8.42 -0.78 9.55
C ARG A 161 9.46 -0.70 10.66
N ASP A 162 10.73 -0.83 10.28
CA ASP A 162 11.85 -0.43 11.14
C ASP A 162 11.62 1.00 11.68
N PRO A 163 11.63 1.22 13.02
CA PRO A 163 11.21 2.48 13.59
C PRO A 163 11.99 3.69 13.08
N VAL A 164 13.32 3.54 12.99
CA VAL A 164 14.22 4.61 12.56
C VAL A 164 14.05 4.89 11.06
N ASP A 165 14.03 3.86 10.22
CA ASP A 165 13.83 4.02 8.78
C ASP A 165 12.46 4.64 8.46
N TRP A 166 11.45 4.35 9.27
CA TRP A 166 10.14 4.95 9.15
C TRP A 166 10.18 6.44 9.52
N LEU A 167 10.74 6.80 10.68
CA LEU A 167 10.92 8.20 11.09
C LEU A 167 11.66 9.03 10.02
N MET A 168 12.77 8.50 9.50
CA MET A 168 13.55 9.17 8.45
C MET A 168 12.76 9.34 7.15
N SER A 169 11.88 8.39 6.83
CA SER A 169 10.95 8.52 5.71
C SER A 169 9.93 9.66 5.90
N MET A 170 9.52 9.93 7.15
CA MET A 170 8.66 11.06 7.48
C MET A 170 9.43 12.39 7.43
N CYS A 171 10.66 12.45 7.97
CA CYS A 171 11.53 13.64 7.83
C CYS A 171 11.68 14.02 6.34
N ASN A 172 12.05 13.06 5.51
CA ASN A 172 12.26 13.25 4.07
C ASN A 172 10.99 13.73 3.36
N HIS A 173 9.82 13.21 3.74
CA HIS A 173 8.55 13.68 3.20
C HIS A 173 8.30 15.16 3.52
N GLN A 174 8.64 15.57 4.74
CA GLN A 174 8.56 16.97 5.19
C GLN A 174 9.70 17.84 4.65
N SER A 175 10.61 17.30 3.82
CA SER A 175 11.84 17.96 3.38
C SER A 175 12.72 18.47 4.54
N LYS A 176 12.69 17.76 5.67
CA LYS A 176 13.53 18.02 6.85
C LYS A 176 14.69 17.02 6.91
N LYS A 177 15.82 17.47 7.44
CA LYS A 177 16.92 16.59 7.87
C LYS A 177 16.76 16.33 9.35
N TYR A 178 16.95 15.09 9.78
CA TYR A 178 16.97 14.76 11.21
C TYR A 178 18.19 15.42 11.87
N ASN A 179 17.99 16.09 13.00
CA ASN A 179 19.06 16.82 13.69
C ASN A 179 19.79 15.88 14.66
N CYS A 180 21.04 15.52 14.32
CA CYS A 180 21.89 14.69 15.18
C CYS A 180 22.83 15.49 16.09
N SER A 181 22.61 16.79 16.28
CA SER A 181 23.44 17.61 17.17
C SER A 181 23.35 17.08 18.60
N PRO A 182 24.48 16.96 19.33
CA PRO A 182 24.46 16.55 20.74
C PRO A 182 23.70 17.54 21.65
N ASP A 183 23.48 18.78 21.19
CA ASP A 183 22.76 19.82 21.94
C ASP A 183 21.22 19.66 21.86
N ILE A 184 20.73 18.74 21.02
CA ILE A 184 19.30 18.51 20.81
C ILE A 184 18.90 17.19 21.45
N THR A 185 17.79 17.21 22.20
CA THR A 185 17.26 15.98 22.80
C THR A 185 16.66 15.06 21.73
N VAL A 186 16.76 13.75 21.95
CA VAL A 186 16.15 12.74 21.07
C VAL A 186 14.66 13.00 20.86
N GLU A 187 13.94 13.34 21.92
CA GLU A 187 12.52 13.70 21.85
C GLU A 187 12.27 14.84 20.85
N HIS A 188 12.99 15.95 21.00
CA HIS A 188 12.78 17.12 20.15
C HIS A 188 13.06 16.78 18.68
N ALA A 189 14.20 16.15 18.39
CA ALA A 189 14.56 15.74 17.04
C ALA A 189 13.55 14.74 16.42
N VAL A 190 12.99 13.82 17.22
CA VAL A 190 11.94 12.91 16.77
C VAL A 190 10.65 13.66 16.43
N GLN A 191 10.20 14.56 17.32
CA GLN A 191 8.94 15.30 17.12
C GLN A 191 8.95 16.18 15.87
N GLU A 192 10.11 16.74 15.49
CA GLU A 192 10.22 17.51 14.25
C GLU A 192 9.90 16.69 12.99
N CYS A 193 10.02 15.36 13.05
CA CYS A 193 9.82 14.46 11.93
C CYS A 193 8.52 13.66 11.97
N LEU A 194 7.89 13.47 13.14
CA LEU A 194 6.64 12.74 13.22
C LEU A 194 5.53 13.45 12.43
N MET A 195 4.63 12.68 11.83
CA MET A 195 3.47 13.19 11.10
C MET A 195 2.29 12.24 11.24
N GLU A 196 1.09 12.78 11.47
CA GLU A 196 -0.16 12.00 11.38
C GLU A 196 -0.20 10.75 12.29
N MET A 197 0.40 10.82 13.49
CA MET A 197 0.48 9.70 14.43
C MET A 197 -0.87 9.36 15.08
N ASN A 198 -1.82 10.29 15.08
CA ASN A 198 -3.19 10.13 15.60
C ASN A 198 -4.06 9.13 14.81
N ARG A 199 -3.56 8.58 13.71
CA ARG A 199 -4.23 7.53 12.92
C ARG A 199 -4.25 6.17 13.63
N PHE A 200 -3.30 5.94 14.53
CA PHE A 200 -3.30 4.79 15.41
C PHE A 200 -3.29 5.28 16.85
N LEU A 201 -4.31 4.92 17.61
CA LEU A 201 -4.42 5.23 19.02
C LEU A 201 -4.69 3.91 19.75
N ASN A 202 -4.13 3.77 20.96
CA ASN A 202 -4.37 2.61 21.82
C ASN A 202 -5.80 2.63 22.38
N ILE A 203 -6.77 2.42 21.50
CA ILE A 203 -8.18 2.44 21.81
C ILE A 203 -8.64 0.99 21.98
N PRO A 204 -9.47 0.69 23.00
CA PRO A 204 -10.04 -0.63 23.19
C PRO A 204 -10.74 -1.10 21.90
N LEU A 205 -10.30 -2.26 21.40
CA LEU A 205 -10.94 -2.94 20.28
C LEU A 205 -12.31 -3.47 20.71
N ARG A 206 -13.24 -3.55 19.77
CA ARG A 206 -14.48 -4.32 19.94
C ARG A 206 -14.17 -5.81 19.75
N ASN A 207 -15.04 -6.68 20.26
CA ASN A 207 -14.86 -8.14 20.17
C ASN A 207 -14.81 -8.68 18.72
N ASN A 208 -15.36 -7.93 17.75
CA ASN A 208 -15.34 -8.26 16.32
C ASN A 208 -14.26 -7.48 15.55
N MET A 209 -13.33 -6.83 16.25
CA MET A 209 -12.18 -6.15 15.64
C MET A 209 -10.90 -6.87 16.01
N HIS A 210 -10.14 -7.28 14.99
CA HIS A 210 -8.87 -7.98 15.16
C HIS A 210 -7.74 -7.15 14.58
N LEU A 211 -6.64 -6.98 15.32
CA LEU A 211 -5.44 -6.31 14.81
C LEU A 211 -4.40 -7.33 14.37
N LYS A 212 -3.89 -7.15 13.17
CA LYS A 212 -2.72 -7.84 12.62
C LYS A 212 -1.68 -6.83 12.19
N CYS A 213 -0.42 -7.24 12.13
CA CYS A 213 0.67 -6.43 11.60
C CYS A 213 1.36 -7.13 10.44
N PHE A 214 2.09 -6.34 9.64
CA PHE A 214 2.90 -6.86 8.56
C PHE A 214 3.99 -5.87 8.19
N ASN A 215 5.07 -6.34 7.56
CA ASN A 215 6.04 -5.44 6.91
C ASN A 215 5.51 -5.01 5.53
N PRO A 216 5.27 -3.71 5.28
CA PRO A 216 4.69 -3.24 4.03
C PRO A 216 5.70 -3.12 2.87
N ILE A 217 7.01 -3.32 3.13
CA ILE A 217 8.06 -3.13 2.13
C ILE A 217 8.95 -4.39 2.06
N PRO A 218 9.03 -5.06 0.89
CA PRO A 218 8.32 -4.76 -0.36
C PRO A 218 6.80 -4.97 -0.24
N THR A 219 6.00 -4.34 -1.11
CA THR A 219 4.53 -4.40 -1.08
C THR A 219 3.99 -5.75 -1.56
N GLU A 220 4.65 -6.38 -2.52
CA GLU A 220 4.18 -7.58 -3.23
C GLU A 220 3.78 -8.75 -2.30
N PRO A 221 4.52 -9.11 -1.22
CA PRO A 221 4.07 -10.14 -0.27
C PRO A 221 2.68 -9.88 0.32
N TYR A 222 2.37 -8.61 0.62
CA TYR A 222 1.06 -8.23 1.14
C TYR A 222 -0.01 -8.25 0.05
N ILE A 223 0.31 -7.82 -1.17
CA ILE A 223 -0.61 -7.93 -2.32
C ILE A 223 -0.97 -9.39 -2.61
N GLN A 224 0.00 -10.30 -2.55
CA GLN A 224 -0.22 -11.74 -2.71
C GLN A 224 -1.00 -12.36 -1.56
N TYR A 225 -0.77 -11.89 -0.33
CA TYR A 225 -1.58 -12.28 0.83
C TYR A 225 -3.04 -11.89 0.61
N MET A 226 -3.31 -10.63 0.30
CA MET A 226 -4.67 -10.13 0.06
C MET A 226 -5.33 -10.76 -1.16
N GLY A 227 -4.57 -11.12 -2.20
CA GLY A 227 -5.11 -11.78 -3.39
C GLY A 227 -5.71 -13.16 -3.16
N ARG A 228 -5.51 -13.75 -1.97
CA ARG A 228 -6.23 -14.97 -1.53
C ARG A 228 -7.68 -14.68 -1.11
N PHE A 229 -7.95 -13.44 -0.71
CA PHE A 229 -9.21 -13.02 -0.12
C PHE A 229 -9.98 -12.01 -0.95
N LEU A 230 -9.36 -11.35 -1.95
CA LEU A 230 -9.94 -10.25 -2.76
C LEU A 230 -10.18 -10.63 -4.22
N GLN A 231 -11.30 -10.18 -4.79
CA GLN A 231 -11.81 -10.75 -6.04
C GLN A 231 -11.00 -10.25 -7.20
N PRO A 232 -10.33 -11.12 -7.99
CA PRO A 232 -9.59 -10.66 -9.15
C PRO A 232 -10.53 -9.93 -10.10
N ARG A 233 -10.05 -8.82 -10.65
CA ARG A 233 -10.83 -8.06 -11.63
C ARG A 233 -10.93 -8.81 -12.93
N ARG A 234 -12.04 -8.56 -13.64
CA ARG A 234 -12.19 -9.03 -15.03
C ARG A 234 -11.15 -8.39 -15.96
N PHE A 235 -10.85 -7.11 -15.74
CA PHE A 235 -9.87 -6.37 -16.52
C PHE A 235 -8.85 -5.75 -15.58
N THR A 236 -7.59 -6.12 -15.77
CA THR A 236 -6.45 -5.57 -15.02
C THR A 236 -5.59 -4.73 -15.95
N HIS A 237 -4.95 -3.71 -15.40
CA HIS A 237 -3.85 -2.99 -16.04
C HIS A 237 -2.65 -3.05 -15.11
N ALA A 238 -1.43 -3.07 -15.65
CA ALA A 238 -0.23 -2.95 -14.85
C ALA A 238 -0.34 -1.70 -13.95
N TYR A 239 -0.11 -1.89 -12.65
CA TYR A 239 -0.10 -0.79 -11.71
C TYR A 239 1.07 0.15 -12.06
N VAL A 240 0.80 1.46 -12.03
CA VAL A 240 1.81 2.48 -12.30
C VAL A 240 2.27 3.04 -10.96
N HIS A 241 3.51 2.73 -10.60
CA HIS A 241 4.12 3.20 -9.36
C HIS A 241 4.13 4.73 -9.28
N LYS A 242 3.88 5.25 -8.08
CA LYS A 242 3.80 6.67 -7.79
C LYS A 242 4.66 6.98 -6.57
N ASP A 243 5.87 7.47 -6.81
CA ASP A 243 6.73 7.94 -5.75
C ASP A 243 6.08 9.10 -4.99
N THR A 244 5.91 8.94 -3.68
CA THR A 244 5.36 9.97 -2.79
C THR A 244 6.45 10.66 -1.96
N ASN A 245 7.71 10.26 -2.17
CA ASN A 245 8.89 10.74 -1.44
C ASN A 245 10.05 10.90 -2.40
N LYS A 246 10.97 11.81 -2.07
CA LYS A 246 12.29 11.88 -2.71
C LYS A 246 13.09 10.62 -2.34
N ILE A 247 13.97 10.20 -3.23
CA ILE A 247 14.93 9.12 -2.94
C ILE A 247 15.80 9.55 -1.76
N ARG A 248 15.92 8.68 -0.75
CA ARG A 248 16.76 8.91 0.43
C ARG A 248 18.16 8.40 0.18
N ASN A 249 19.16 9.16 0.61
CA ASN A 249 20.53 8.67 0.70
C ASN A 249 20.86 8.28 2.15
N LYS A 250 20.72 6.99 2.47
CA LYS A 250 20.94 6.51 3.84
C LYS A 250 22.37 6.72 4.34
N THR A 251 23.37 6.81 3.46
CA THR A 251 24.75 7.05 3.88
C THR A 251 25.01 8.50 4.28
N GLU A 252 24.17 9.44 3.83
CA GLU A 252 24.24 10.86 4.19
C GLU A 252 23.38 11.22 5.42
N GLU A 253 22.53 10.31 5.87
CA GLU A 253 21.69 10.50 7.04
C GLU A 253 22.51 10.26 8.31
N CYS A 254 22.76 11.32 9.08
CA CYS A 254 23.64 11.29 10.25
C CYS A 254 23.30 10.21 11.29
N ILE A 255 22.01 9.85 11.42
CA ILE A 255 21.55 8.83 12.38
C ILE A 255 22.14 7.44 12.08
N HIS A 256 22.50 7.17 10.82
CA HIS A 256 23.11 5.90 10.43
C HIS A 256 24.61 5.82 10.73
N GLY A 257 25.26 6.96 11.01
CA GLY A 257 26.67 7.03 11.40
C GLY A 257 26.95 6.73 12.88
N SER A 258 25.93 6.71 13.74
CA SER A 258 26.07 6.47 15.18
C SER A 258 25.09 5.39 15.65
N MET A 259 25.60 4.20 15.96
CA MET A 259 24.76 3.11 16.49
C MET A 259 24.10 3.48 17.83
N THR A 260 24.80 4.24 18.68
CA THR A 260 24.29 4.69 19.97
C THR A 260 23.07 5.59 19.78
N LEU A 261 23.19 6.64 18.95
CA LEU A 261 22.07 7.54 18.67
C LEU A 261 20.91 6.79 18.01
N LYS A 262 21.20 5.91 17.04
CA LYS A 262 20.16 5.08 16.42
C LYS A 262 19.38 4.27 17.45
N GLY A 263 20.08 3.61 18.38
CA GLY A 263 19.46 2.81 19.45
C GLY A 263 18.65 3.65 20.44
N GLU A 264 19.12 4.85 20.78
CA GLU A 264 18.38 5.79 21.62
C GLU A 264 17.07 6.25 20.96
N VAL A 265 17.13 6.59 19.66
CA VAL A 265 15.95 7.00 18.89
C VAL A 265 14.97 5.84 18.73
N GLU A 266 15.45 4.65 18.39
CA GLU A 266 14.60 3.45 18.28
C GLU A 266 13.88 3.16 19.60
N ARG A 267 14.63 3.15 20.71
CA ARG A 267 14.07 2.95 22.05
C ARG A 267 13.04 4.01 22.38
N TYR A 268 13.34 5.28 22.14
CA TYR A 268 12.40 6.39 22.37
C TYR A 268 11.09 6.19 21.57
N LEU A 269 11.17 5.82 20.30
CA LEU A 269 9.99 5.59 19.45
C LEU A 269 9.13 4.45 20.01
N ILE A 270 9.74 3.31 20.36
CA ILE A 270 9.02 2.14 20.91
C ILE A 270 8.40 2.45 22.28
N GLU A 271 9.11 3.17 23.13
CA GLU A 271 8.66 3.48 24.48
C GLU A 271 7.55 4.54 24.50
N ASN A 272 7.61 5.55 23.62
CA ASN A 272 6.78 6.75 23.72
C ASN A 272 5.69 6.88 22.65
N ILE A 273 5.76 6.12 21.56
CA ILE A 273 4.83 6.26 20.43
C ILE A 273 4.08 4.93 20.20
N ASP A 274 2.75 4.97 20.39
CA ASP A 274 1.90 3.78 20.48
C ASP A 274 2.01 2.81 19.29
N ILE A 275 2.07 3.34 18.07
CA ILE A 275 2.17 2.50 16.86
C ILE A 275 3.49 1.72 16.79
N PHE A 276 4.62 2.35 17.16
CA PHE A 276 5.90 1.67 17.19
C PHE A 276 5.94 0.63 18.31
N ARG A 277 5.35 0.94 19.48
CA ARG A 277 5.17 -0.02 20.58
C ARG A 277 4.35 -1.25 20.15
N PHE A 278 3.23 -1.01 19.45
CA PHE A 278 2.39 -2.08 18.90
C PHE A 278 3.19 -2.93 17.91
N CYS A 279 3.85 -2.30 16.94
CA CYS A 279 4.63 -2.99 15.92
C CYS A 279 5.76 -3.84 16.50
N HIS A 280 6.49 -3.31 17.49
CA HIS A 280 7.56 -4.04 18.16
C HIS A 280 7.06 -5.34 18.83
N LYS A 281 5.86 -5.31 19.42
CA LYS A 281 5.24 -6.49 20.05
C LYS A 281 4.60 -7.44 19.04
N CYS A 282 4.04 -6.91 17.96
CA CYS A 282 3.25 -7.67 17.02
C CYS A 282 4.12 -8.41 16.00
N MET A 283 5.18 -7.79 15.47
CA MET A 283 6.04 -8.42 14.48
C MET A 283 6.71 -9.67 15.06
N GLY A 284 6.60 -10.80 14.36
CA GLY A 284 7.06 -12.12 14.85
C GLY A 284 6.13 -12.81 15.85
N SER A 285 4.96 -12.26 16.17
CA SER A 285 3.90 -12.92 16.96
C SER A 285 2.89 -13.64 16.05
N GLU A 286 1.89 -14.32 16.63
CA GLU A 286 0.74 -14.90 15.91
C GLU A 286 -0.14 -13.85 15.19
N ASN A 287 0.07 -12.56 15.49
CA ASN A 287 -0.60 -11.45 14.84
C ASN A 287 0.21 -10.83 13.69
N ASP A 288 1.42 -11.32 13.44
CA ASP A 288 2.14 -11.03 12.21
C ASP A 288 1.57 -11.86 11.06
N LEU A 289 1.07 -11.19 10.01
CA LEU A 289 0.46 -11.84 8.84
C LEU A 289 1.39 -12.84 8.14
N PHE A 290 2.70 -12.67 8.31
CA PHE A 290 3.72 -13.52 7.71
C PHE A 290 4.44 -14.40 8.74
N PHE A 291 3.86 -14.56 9.92
CA PHE A 291 4.39 -15.49 10.91
C PHE A 291 4.46 -16.90 10.34
N VAL A 292 5.68 -17.35 10.04
CA VAL A 292 5.96 -18.76 9.80
C VAL A 292 6.27 -19.34 11.17
N GLU A 293 5.31 -20.06 11.74
CA GLU A 293 5.59 -20.86 12.92
C GLU A 293 6.80 -21.74 12.58
N LYS A 294 7.91 -21.53 13.29
CA LYS A 294 9.06 -22.43 13.20
C LYS A 294 8.59 -23.75 13.77
N ARG A 295 7.86 -24.53 12.96
CA ARG A 295 7.52 -25.91 13.29
C ARG A 295 8.84 -26.55 13.67
N ASN A 296 8.95 -26.97 14.93
CA ASN A 296 10.13 -27.62 15.45
C ASN A 296 10.53 -28.72 14.46
N VAL A 297 11.56 -28.45 13.65
CA VAL A 297 12.21 -29.45 12.81
C VAL A 297 13.11 -30.25 13.76
N ASN A 298 12.46 -30.92 14.71
CA ASN A 298 12.99 -31.99 15.52
C ASN A 298 12.10 -33.20 15.21
N ARG A 299 12.30 -33.76 14.02
CA ARG A 299 11.94 -35.13 13.66
C ARG A 299 13.15 -35.78 13.02
#